data_AF-A0A914IRU5-F1
#
_entry.id   AF-A0A914IRU5-F1
#
_cell.length_a   1.000
_cell.length_b   1.000
_cell.length_c   1.000
_cell.angle_alpha   90.00
_cell.angle_beta   90.00
_cell.angle_gamma   90.00
#
_symmetry.space_group_name_H-M   'P 1'
#
loop_
_entity.id
_entity.type
_entity.pdbx_description
1 polymer ?
#
loop_
_entity_poly.entity_id
_entity_poly.type
_entity_poly.pdbx_seq_one_letter_code
_entity_poly.pdbx_strand_id
1 'polypeptide(L)'
;CQVYIMGLCLGWFMQKYKKIKIPVFIQIIGWILGLSLMLAVWFGLYNYNRGHTHLSHFWSAMYSAFSKPAWGLGLGWIIFVCYYGYGGPVNRFLSWNIWVPLGRLSYAAYLLHYTIVIIFVFSGNDYAVIFTGFWPMVWNYVIPITFLTFVFSLIWSSLFEVPIAKVETILLRPSKPKIHLEKMVNDHGKSVINGWDIEQTENEKIKN
;
A
#
# COMPACT_ATOMS: atom_id res chain seq x y z
N CYS A 1 3.61 -4.20 -17.39
CA CYS A 1 4.96 -4.63 -16.97
C CYS A 1 5.85 -3.45 -16.56
N GLN A 2 5.94 -2.38 -17.36
CA GLN A 2 6.86 -1.24 -17.12
C GLN A 2 6.80 -0.66 -15.69
N VAL A 3 5.60 -0.36 -15.18
CA VAL A 3 5.42 0.26 -13.84
C VAL A 3 5.89 -0.65 -12.71
N TYR A 4 5.73 -1.98 -12.85
CA TYR A 4 6.19 -2.96 -11.87
C TYR A 4 7.71 -2.98 -11.78
N ILE A 5 8.40 -2.94 -12.94
CA ILE A 5 9.86 -2.90 -12.99
C ILE A 5 10.37 -1.61 -12.34
N MET A 6 9.76 -0.46 -12.65
CA MET A 6 10.11 0.83 -12.02
C MET A 6 9.96 0.79 -10.50
N GLY A 7 8.85 0.22 -10.00
CA GLY A 7 8.61 0.05 -8.57
C GLY A 7 9.63 -0.86 -7.89
N LEU A 8 9.98 -1.99 -8.52
CA LEU A 8 11.01 -2.92 -8.02
C LEU A 8 12.40 -2.26 -7.98
N CYS A 9 12.78 -1.54 -9.04
CA CYS A 9 14.03 -0.79 -9.08
C CYS A 9 14.08 0.28 -7.98
N LEU A 10 13.00 1.03 -7.78
CA LEU A 10 12.88 2.03 -6.73
C LEU A 10 12.99 1.38 -5.33
N GLY A 11 12.30 0.26 -5.11
CA GLY A 11 12.39 -0.53 -3.88
C GLY A 11 13.82 -0.99 -3.58
N TRP A 12 14.50 -1.57 -4.56
CA TRP A 12 15.89 -2.01 -4.43
C TRP A 12 16.85 -0.85 -4.14
N PHE A 13 16.64 0.30 -4.79
CA PHE A 13 17.42 1.51 -4.56
C PHE A 13 17.27 2.02 -3.11
N MET A 14 16.03 2.10 -2.61
CA MET A 14 15.75 2.52 -1.22
C MET A 14 16.38 1.56 -0.19
N GLN A 15 16.43 0.26 -0.49
CA GLN A 15 17.06 -0.72 0.39
C GLN A 15 18.59 -0.54 0.45
N LYS A 16 19.22 -0.16 -0.67
CA LYS A 16 20.67 0.06 -0.75
C LYS A 16 21.12 1.33 -0.05
N TYR A 17 20.33 2.41 -0.11
CA TYR A 17 20.69 3.71 0.45
C TYR A 17 19.78 4.11 1.61
N LYS A 18 20.11 3.67 2.84
CA LYS A 18 19.25 3.90 4.02
C LYS A 18 19.18 5.34 4.52
N LYS A 19 20.15 6.20 4.18
CA LYS A 19 20.20 7.60 4.66
C LYS A 19 20.67 8.50 3.52
N ILE A 20 19.72 9.14 2.84
CA ILE A 20 19.98 10.20 1.86
C ILE A 20 19.44 11.51 2.43
N LYS A 21 20.29 12.54 2.48
CA LYS A 21 19.84 13.91 2.76
C LYS A 21 19.42 14.54 1.44
N ILE A 22 18.13 14.82 1.29
CA ILE A 22 17.59 15.43 0.07
C ILE A 22 17.51 16.95 0.31
N PRO A 23 18.11 17.79 -0.54
CA PRO A 23 17.96 19.22 -0.44
C PRO A 23 16.52 19.65 -0.80
N VAL A 24 16.01 20.68 -0.13
CA VAL A 24 14.63 21.18 -0.26
C VAL A 24 14.28 21.54 -1.71
N PHE A 25 15.26 22.04 -2.49
CA PHE A 25 15.07 22.36 -3.91
C PHE A 25 14.65 21.13 -4.74
N ILE A 26 15.32 20.00 -4.55
CA ILE A 26 15.02 18.74 -5.26
C ILE A 26 13.64 18.22 -4.83
N GLN A 27 13.29 18.39 -3.55
CA GLN A 27 11.97 18.05 -3.04
C GLN A 27 10.87 18.83 -3.79
N ILE A 28 11.00 20.16 -3.89
CA ILE A 28 10.01 21.02 -4.56
C ILE A 28 9.89 20.65 -6.04
N ILE A 29 11.01 20.50 -6.75
CA ILE A 29 11.01 20.11 -8.17
C ILE A 29 10.30 18.78 -8.36
N GLY A 30 10.62 17.77 -7.55
CA GLY A 30 10.01 16.46 -7.71
C GLY A 30 8.51 16.46 -7.39
N TRP A 31 8.05 17.29 -6.44
CA TRP A 31 6.61 17.49 -6.20
C TRP A 31 5.91 18.12 -7.40
N ILE A 32 6.47 19.20 -7.95
CA ILE A 32 5.92 19.88 -9.14
C ILE A 32 5.92 18.93 -10.34
N LEU A 33 7.03 18.22 -10.57
CA LEU A 33 7.16 17.29 -11.68
C LEU A 33 6.21 16.10 -11.53
N GLY A 34 6.13 15.50 -10.33
CA GLY A 34 5.24 14.37 -10.06
C GLY A 34 3.77 14.73 -10.24
N LEU A 35 3.34 15.87 -9.68
CA LEU A 35 1.96 16.35 -9.85
C LEU A 35 1.68 16.75 -11.29
N SER A 36 2.63 17.41 -11.97
CA SER A 36 2.50 17.77 -13.38
C SER A 36 2.31 16.54 -14.27
N LEU A 37 3.11 15.49 -14.06
CA LEU A 37 2.97 14.23 -14.81
C LEU A 37 1.60 13.57 -14.56
N MET A 38 1.15 13.51 -13.31
CA MET A 38 -0.17 12.96 -12.97
C MET A 38 -1.32 13.75 -13.61
N LEU A 39 -1.28 15.08 -13.53
CA LEU A 39 -2.27 15.95 -14.15
C LEU A 39 -2.24 15.86 -15.67
N ALA A 40 -1.05 15.78 -16.29
CA ALA A 40 -0.89 15.61 -17.73
C ALA A 40 -1.52 14.30 -18.22
N VAL A 41 -1.39 13.21 -17.46
CA VAL A 41 -2.10 11.96 -17.76
C VAL A 41 -3.61 12.16 -17.66
N TRP A 42 -4.09 12.81 -16.60
CA TRP A 42 -5.53 12.99 -16.38
C TRP A 42 -6.19 13.88 -17.46
N PHE A 43 -5.57 15.01 -17.80
CA PHE A 43 -6.06 15.93 -18.83
C PHE A 43 -5.76 15.48 -20.25
N GLY A 44 -4.77 14.62 -20.46
CA GLY A 44 -4.37 14.14 -21.79
C GLY A 44 -5.49 13.45 -22.55
N LEU A 45 -6.45 12.85 -21.84
CA LEU A 45 -7.61 12.18 -22.43
C LEU A 45 -8.88 13.04 -22.47
N TYR A 46 -8.86 14.25 -21.90
CA TYR A 46 -10.03 15.13 -21.79
C TYR A 46 -10.56 15.55 -23.17
N ASN A 47 -9.66 15.93 -24.08
CA ASN A 47 -10.02 16.37 -25.43
C ASN A 47 -10.51 15.21 -26.31
N TYR A 48 -9.99 13.99 -26.09
CA TYR A 48 -10.43 12.78 -26.77
C TYR A 48 -11.86 12.40 -26.37
N ASN A 49 -12.14 12.39 -25.06
CA ASN A 49 -13.41 11.91 -24.51
C ASN A 49 -14.61 12.82 -24.86
N ARG A 50 -14.38 14.08 -25.24
CA ARG A 50 -15.46 14.98 -25.71
C ARG A 50 -15.78 14.82 -27.20
N GLY A 51 -15.01 14.04 -27.96
CA GLY A 51 -15.29 13.79 -29.39
C GLY A 51 -14.94 14.95 -30.33
N HIS A 52 -14.22 15.99 -29.85
CA HIS A 52 -13.91 17.18 -30.65
C HIS A 52 -12.67 17.02 -31.54
N THR A 53 -11.86 15.98 -31.38
CA THR A 53 -10.65 15.78 -32.20
C THR A 53 -10.33 14.30 -32.40
N HIS A 54 -10.16 13.88 -33.66
CA HIS A 54 -9.42 12.65 -33.98
C HIS A 54 -7.97 12.89 -33.56
N LEU A 55 -7.56 12.33 -32.41
CA LEU A 55 -6.15 12.30 -32.05
C LEU A 55 -5.40 11.55 -33.16
N SER A 56 -4.37 12.18 -33.70
CA SER A 56 -3.44 11.51 -34.62
C SER A 56 -2.98 10.20 -33.97
N HIS A 57 -2.97 9.12 -34.77
CA HIS A 57 -2.59 7.78 -34.30
C HIS A 57 -1.28 7.78 -33.52
N PHE A 58 -0.34 8.65 -33.91
CA PHE A 58 0.91 8.88 -33.23
C PHE A 58 0.73 9.32 -31.76
N TRP A 59 -0.08 10.35 -31.51
CA TRP A 59 -0.31 10.86 -30.16
C TRP A 59 -1.09 9.88 -29.28
N SER A 60 -2.05 9.14 -29.87
CA SER A 60 -2.78 8.10 -29.14
C SER A 60 -1.87 6.94 -28.74
N ALA A 61 -0.95 6.54 -29.63
CA ALA A 61 0.04 5.50 -29.34
C ALA A 61 1.02 5.96 -28.26
N MET A 62 1.53 7.20 -28.35
CA MET A 62 2.39 7.78 -27.34
C MET A 62 1.70 7.85 -25.98
N TYR A 63 0.46 8.36 -25.91
CA TYR A 63 -0.28 8.44 -24.66
C TYR A 63 -0.50 7.04 -24.04
N SER A 64 -0.88 6.04 -24.85
CA SER A 64 -1.05 4.67 -24.38
C SER A 64 0.24 4.08 -23.79
N ALA A 65 1.39 4.38 -24.42
CA ALA A 65 2.70 3.91 -23.95
C ALA A 65 3.21 4.64 -22.70
N PHE A 66 3.05 5.97 -22.63
CA PHE A 66 3.66 6.80 -21.59
C PHE A 66 2.76 7.11 -20.39
N SER A 67 1.44 6.98 -20.51
CA SER A 67 0.50 7.32 -19.44
C SER A 67 0.76 6.52 -18.15
N LYS A 68 0.87 5.18 -18.28
CA LYS A 68 1.12 4.27 -17.15
C LYS A 68 2.46 4.53 -16.45
N PRO A 69 3.62 4.60 -17.16
CA PRO A 69 4.89 4.90 -16.51
C PRO A 69 4.96 6.32 -15.95
N ALA A 70 4.40 7.33 -16.62
CA ALA A 70 4.37 8.70 -16.10
C ALA A 70 3.63 8.79 -14.76
N TRP A 71 2.47 8.14 -14.66
CA TRP A 71 1.72 8.04 -13.40
C TRP A 71 2.52 7.30 -12.33
N GLY A 72 3.17 6.19 -12.71
CA GLY A 72 4.03 5.41 -11.84
C GLY A 72 5.23 6.19 -11.30
N LEU A 73 5.85 7.04 -12.11
CA LEU A 73 6.95 7.91 -11.70
C LEU A 73 6.50 8.96 -10.69
N GLY A 74 5.32 9.57 -10.91
CA GLY A 74 4.72 10.50 -9.95
C GLY A 74 4.47 9.84 -8.59
N LEU A 75 3.87 8.64 -8.57
CA LEU A 75 3.68 7.86 -7.34
C LEU A 75 5.02 7.44 -6.72
N GLY A 76 5.98 7.01 -7.53
CA GLY A 76 7.30 6.60 -7.08
C GLY A 76 8.04 7.73 -6.35
N TRP A 77 7.93 8.97 -6.85
CA TRP A 77 8.47 10.14 -6.17
C TRP A 77 7.83 10.37 -4.80
N ILE A 78 6.50 10.28 -4.71
CA ILE A 78 5.77 10.42 -3.43
C ILE A 78 6.26 9.38 -2.42
N ILE A 79 6.34 8.11 -2.83
CA ILE A 79 6.81 7.00 -1.98
C ILE A 79 8.25 7.26 -1.52
N PHE A 80 9.13 7.68 -2.43
CA PHE A 80 10.53 7.98 -2.14
C PHE A 80 10.65 9.07 -1.07
N VAL A 81 9.96 10.20 -1.24
CA VAL A 81 9.99 11.32 -0.30
C VAL A 81 9.38 10.93 1.07
N CYS A 82 8.32 10.13 1.08
CA CYS A 82 7.74 9.57 2.30
C CYS A 82 8.73 8.65 3.04
N TYR A 83 9.44 7.78 2.32
CA TYR A 83 10.41 6.84 2.92
C TYR A 83 11.54 7.54 3.69
N TYR A 84 12.09 8.63 3.14
CA TYR A 84 13.16 9.39 3.80
C TYR A 84 12.66 10.43 4.82
N GLY A 85 11.35 10.49 5.09
CA GLY A 85 10.77 11.38 6.11
C GLY A 85 10.56 12.83 5.66
N TYR A 86 10.76 13.14 4.37
CA TYR A 86 10.55 14.48 3.81
C TYR A 86 9.10 14.72 3.35
N GLY A 87 8.20 13.74 3.50
CA GLY A 87 6.82 13.80 2.99
C GLY A 87 5.83 14.67 3.80
N GLY A 88 6.24 15.21 4.94
CA GLY A 88 5.43 16.13 5.75
C GLY A 88 3.97 15.65 5.98
N PRO A 89 2.94 16.39 5.53
CA PRO A 89 1.55 16.02 5.71
C PRO A 89 1.14 14.76 4.93
N VAL A 90 1.71 14.54 3.75
CA VAL A 90 1.41 13.35 2.93
C VAL A 90 1.92 12.09 3.61
N ASN A 91 3.08 12.16 4.27
CA ASN A 91 3.57 11.04 5.09
C ASN A 91 2.59 10.70 6.22
N ARG A 92 2.06 11.70 6.93
CA ARG A 92 1.07 11.48 8.00
C ARG A 92 -0.22 10.86 7.47
N PHE A 93 -0.66 11.25 6.28
CA PHE A 93 -1.82 10.68 5.63
C PHE A 93 -1.57 9.22 5.24
N LEU A 94 -0.45 8.91 4.58
CA LEU A 94 -0.11 7.56 4.11
C LEU A 94 0.26 6.60 5.26
N SER A 95 0.80 7.09 6.37
CA SER A 95 1.19 6.27 7.52
C SER A 95 0.00 5.89 8.41
N TRP A 96 -1.23 6.18 8.00
CA TRP A 96 -2.41 5.90 8.82
C TRP A 96 -2.74 4.39 8.78
N ASN A 97 -2.89 3.78 9.96
CA ASN A 97 -3.28 2.37 10.10
C ASN A 97 -4.60 1.99 9.41
N ILE A 98 -5.43 2.97 9.00
CA ILE A 98 -6.65 2.73 8.22
C ILE A 98 -6.37 2.18 6.82
N TRP A 99 -5.20 2.48 6.24
CA TRP A 99 -4.80 2.01 4.92
C TRP A 99 -4.54 0.50 4.86
N VAL A 100 -4.17 -0.10 6.00
CA VAL A 100 -3.88 -1.54 6.09
C VAL A 100 -5.14 -2.38 5.81
N PRO A 101 -6.26 -2.24 6.56
CA PRO A 101 -7.48 -2.97 6.23
C PRO A 101 -8.10 -2.52 4.91
N LEU A 102 -7.98 -1.24 4.54
CA LEU A 102 -8.53 -0.72 3.28
C LEU A 102 -7.84 -1.32 2.05
N GLY A 103 -6.52 -1.51 2.10
CA GLY A 103 -5.76 -2.15 1.02
C GLY A 103 -6.15 -3.61 0.83
N ARG A 104 -6.38 -4.34 1.93
CA ARG A 104 -6.83 -5.74 1.90
C ARG A 104 -8.25 -5.86 1.36
N LEU A 105 -9.14 -4.96 1.78
CA LEU A 105 -10.50 -4.89 1.27
C LEU A 105 -10.53 -4.58 -0.24
N SER A 106 -9.73 -3.61 -0.68
CA SER A 106 -9.65 -3.24 -2.09
C SER A 106 -9.14 -4.38 -2.96
N TYR A 107 -8.22 -5.19 -2.44
CA TYR A 107 -7.74 -6.40 -3.12
C TYR A 107 -8.82 -7.47 -3.25
N ALA A 108 -9.55 -7.76 -2.17
CA ALA A 108 -10.68 -8.68 -2.20
C ALA A 108 -11.78 -8.20 -3.17
N ALA A 109 -12.04 -6.89 -3.18
CA ALA A 109 -13.03 -6.28 -4.07
C ALA A 109 -12.60 -6.42 -5.53
N TYR A 110 -11.33 -6.18 -5.85
CA TYR A 110 -10.81 -6.36 -7.21
C TYR A 110 -10.99 -7.79 -7.73
N LEU A 111 -10.71 -8.81 -6.91
CA LEU A 111 -10.87 -10.21 -7.30
C LEU A 111 -12.34 -10.59 -7.52
N LEU A 112 -13.24 -10.14 -6.64
CA LEU A 112 -14.67 -10.47 -6.74
C LEU A 112 -15.41 -9.63 -7.77
N HIS A 113 -14.91 -8.44 -8.10
CA HIS A 113 -15.57 -7.52 -9.01
C HIS A 113 -15.90 -8.19 -10.35
N TYR A 114 -14.93 -8.87 -10.95
CA TYR A 114 -15.12 -9.54 -12.25
C TYR A 114 -16.19 -10.64 -12.16
N THR A 115 -16.15 -11.46 -11.11
CA THR A 115 -17.14 -12.51 -10.87
C THR A 115 -18.55 -11.93 -10.68
N ILE A 116 -18.68 -10.84 -9.93
CA ILE A 116 -19.97 -10.18 -9.66
C ILE A 116 -20.52 -9.52 -10.92
N VAL A 117 -19.67 -8.87 -11.73
CA VAL A 117 -20.06 -8.32 -13.03
C VAL A 117 -20.62 -9.42 -13.93
N ILE A 118 -19.94 -10.57 -14.02
CA ILE A 118 -20.43 -11.72 -14.80
C ILE A 118 -21.79 -12.18 -14.27
N ILE A 119 -21.92 -12.47 -12.98
CA ILE A 119 -23.18 -12.97 -12.42
C ILE A 119 -24.32 -11.98 -12.67
N PHE A 120 -24.07 -10.69 -12.50
CA PHE A 120 -25.07 -9.64 -12.73
C PHE A 120 -25.51 -9.57 -14.20
N VAL A 121 -24.57 -9.68 -15.14
CA VAL A 121 -24.87 -9.66 -16.59
C VAL A 121 -25.61 -10.93 -17.02
N PHE A 122 -25.27 -12.10 -16.49
CA PHE A 122 -25.93 -13.36 -16.85
C PHE A 122 -27.27 -13.60 -16.14
N SER A 123 -27.50 -12.96 -14.99
CA SER A 123 -28.75 -13.09 -14.23
C SER A 123 -29.81 -12.07 -14.63
N GLY A 124 -29.41 -10.96 -15.27
CA GLY A 124 -30.33 -10.04 -15.92
C GLY A 124 -30.82 -10.65 -17.23
N ASN A 125 -32.13 -10.86 -17.37
CA ASN A 125 -32.78 -11.40 -18.58
C ASN A 125 -32.60 -10.53 -19.85
N ASP A 126 -31.92 -9.39 -19.76
CA ASP A 126 -31.67 -8.47 -20.87
C ASP A 126 -30.26 -8.68 -21.42
N TYR A 127 -30.16 -9.43 -22.52
CA TYR A 127 -28.92 -9.84 -23.20
C TYR A 127 -28.07 -8.69 -23.79
N ALA A 128 -28.37 -7.44 -23.47
CA ALA A 128 -27.60 -6.29 -23.91
C ALA A 128 -27.61 -5.22 -22.82
N VAL A 129 -26.42 -4.84 -22.33
CA VAL A 129 -26.25 -3.58 -21.61
C VAL A 129 -26.45 -2.46 -22.63
N ILE A 130 -27.69 -2.04 -22.85
CA ILE A 130 -28.01 -1.02 -23.84
C ILE A 130 -27.45 0.30 -23.31
N PHE A 131 -26.49 0.85 -24.04
CA PHE A 131 -25.84 2.11 -23.69
C PHE A 131 -26.75 3.29 -24.06
N THR A 132 -27.77 3.54 -23.24
CA THR A 132 -28.75 4.62 -23.47
C THR A 132 -28.22 6.01 -23.08
N GLY A 133 -27.17 6.08 -22.25
CA GLY A 133 -26.48 7.31 -21.88
C GLY A 133 -25.59 7.16 -20.64
N PHE A 134 -24.70 8.12 -20.40
CA PHE A 134 -23.76 8.08 -19.27
C PHE A 134 -24.47 8.04 -17.91
N TRP A 135 -25.45 8.92 -17.68
CA TRP A 135 -26.17 9.01 -16.41
C TRP A 135 -27.01 7.75 -16.10
N PRO A 136 -27.83 7.23 -17.03
CA PRO A 136 -28.54 5.97 -16.83
C PRO A 136 -27.59 4.78 -16.57
N MET A 137 -26.44 4.72 -17.25
CA MET A 137 -25.47 3.65 -17.05
C MET A 137 -24.87 3.68 -15.64
N VAL A 138 -24.48 4.87 -15.18
CA VAL A 138 -23.91 5.03 -13.84
C VAL A 138 -24.92 4.65 -12.76
N TRP A 139 -26.15 5.13 -12.88
CA TRP A 139 -27.18 4.92 -11.87
C TRP A 139 -27.69 3.47 -11.81
N ASN A 140 -27.94 2.85 -12.97
CA ASN A 140 -28.56 1.52 -13.02
C ASN A 140 -27.57 0.35 -12.99
N TYR A 141 -26.31 0.56 -13.37
CA TYR A 141 -25.32 -0.51 -13.47
C TYR A 141 -24.10 -0.26 -12.57
N VAL A 142 -23.40 0.86 -12.73
CA VAL A 142 -22.11 1.07 -12.05
C VAL A 142 -22.26 1.14 -10.53
N ILE A 143 -23.19 1.96 -10.02
CA ILE A 143 -23.43 2.11 -8.58
C ILE A 143 -23.84 0.77 -7.93
N PRO A 144 -24.89 0.06 -8.40
CA PRO A 144 -25.33 -1.17 -7.74
C PRO A 144 -24.30 -2.29 -7.82
N ILE A 145 -23.63 -2.48 -8.96
CA ILE A 145 -22.60 -3.53 -9.11
C ILE A 145 -21.41 -3.25 -8.18
N THR A 146 -20.96 -2.00 -8.12
CA THR A 146 -19.83 -1.60 -7.27
C THR A 146 -20.19 -1.75 -5.79
N PHE A 147 -21.37 -1.29 -5.38
CA PHE A 147 -21.86 -1.46 -4.01
C PHE A 147 -21.93 -2.93 -3.60
N LEU A 148 -22.53 -3.78 -4.45
CA LEU A 148 -22.62 -5.21 -4.21
C LEU A 148 -21.22 -5.85 -4.09
N THR A 149 -20.28 -5.42 -4.96
CA THR A 149 -18.88 -5.87 -4.91
C THR A 149 -18.23 -5.58 -3.56
N PHE A 150 -18.40 -4.36 -3.03
CA PHE A 150 -17.82 -4.01 -1.73
C PHE A 150 -18.46 -4.79 -0.57
N VAL A 151 -19.79 -5.02 -0.60
CA VAL A 151 -20.47 -5.81 0.44
C VAL A 151 -19.97 -7.26 0.45
N PHE A 152 -19.94 -7.91 -0.72
CA PHE A 152 -19.41 -9.28 -0.82
C PHE A 152 -17.92 -9.36 -0.49
N SER A 153 -17.15 -8.35 -0.90
CA SER A 153 -15.74 -8.24 -0.56
C SER A 153 -15.51 -8.12 0.94
N LEU A 154 -16.35 -7.37 1.67
CA LEU A 154 -16.23 -7.27 3.13
C LEU A 154 -16.46 -8.63 3.80
N ILE A 155 -17.49 -9.36 3.35
CA ILE A 155 -17.80 -10.70 3.85
C ILE A 155 -16.65 -11.67 3.55
N TRP A 156 -16.16 -11.67 2.31
CA TRP A 156 -15.06 -12.53 1.87
C TRP A 156 -13.75 -12.21 2.59
N SER A 157 -13.39 -10.93 2.70
CA SER A 157 -12.20 -10.50 3.44
C SER A 157 -12.35 -10.95 4.90
N SER A 158 -13.45 -10.67 5.59
CA SER A 158 -13.62 -11.09 6.99
C SER A 158 -13.52 -12.61 7.20
N LEU A 159 -14.12 -13.41 6.30
CA LEU A 159 -14.11 -14.87 6.36
C LEU A 159 -12.74 -15.48 6.13
N PHE A 160 -11.95 -14.98 5.18
CA PHE A 160 -10.66 -15.58 4.83
C PHE A 160 -9.48 -14.91 5.53
N GLU A 161 -9.54 -13.61 5.75
CA GLU A 161 -8.44 -12.82 6.28
C GLU A 161 -8.13 -13.12 7.75
N VAL A 162 -9.16 -13.28 8.60
CA VAL A 162 -9.00 -13.62 10.02
C VAL A 162 -8.43 -15.04 10.23
N PRO A 163 -8.93 -16.11 9.59
CA PRO A 163 -8.35 -17.42 9.74
C PRO A 163 -6.97 -17.53 9.08
N ILE A 164 -6.76 -16.94 7.90
CA ILE A 164 -5.45 -17.00 7.22
C ILE A 164 -4.39 -16.25 8.02
N ALA A 165 -4.70 -15.07 8.59
CA ALA A 165 -3.77 -14.35 9.46
C ALA A 165 -3.39 -15.19 10.69
N LYS A 166 -4.34 -15.91 11.30
CA LYS A 166 -4.04 -16.83 12.41
C LYS A 166 -3.15 -18.00 11.95
N VAL A 167 -3.46 -18.63 10.82
CA VAL A 167 -2.65 -19.72 10.26
C VAL A 167 -1.24 -19.25 9.93
N GLU A 168 -1.08 -18.07 9.34
CA GLU A 168 0.22 -17.48 9.02
C GLU A 168 1.05 -17.26 10.29
N THR A 169 0.44 -16.73 11.36
CA THR A 169 1.16 -16.57 12.64
C THR A 169 1.55 -17.88 13.30
N ILE A 170 0.85 -18.99 13.00
CA ILE A 170 1.19 -20.33 13.49
C ILE A 170 2.29 -20.96 12.62
N LEU A 171 2.18 -20.82 11.29
CA LEU A 171 3.08 -21.41 10.31
C LEU A 171 4.44 -20.68 10.25
N LEU A 172 4.42 -19.35 10.28
CA LEU A 172 5.61 -18.50 10.18
C LEU A 172 6.17 -18.07 11.53
N ARG A 173 5.61 -18.54 12.67
CA ARG A 173 6.22 -18.29 13.98
C ARG A 173 7.60 -18.95 13.98
N PRO A 174 8.71 -18.18 13.94
CA PRO A 174 9.96 -18.74 14.38
C PRO A 174 9.73 -18.98 15.87
N SER A 175 9.87 -20.22 16.33
CA SER A 175 9.91 -20.50 17.76
C SER A 175 11.01 -19.62 18.34
N LYS A 176 10.66 -18.48 18.95
CA LYS A 176 11.57 -17.84 19.89
C LYS A 176 11.45 -18.73 21.12
N PRO A 177 12.47 -19.56 21.43
CA PRO A 177 12.35 -20.48 22.55
C PRO A 177 12.21 -19.61 23.80
N LYS A 178 11.04 -19.69 24.47
CA LYS A 178 10.81 -19.07 25.78
C LYS A 178 11.93 -19.40 26.78
N ILE A 179 12.56 -20.57 26.59
CA ILE A 179 13.71 -21.08 27.36
C ILE A 179 14.92 -20.12 27.34
N HIS A 180 15.16 -19.35 26.27
CA HIS A 180 16.33 -18.45 26.22
C HIS A 180 16.09 -17.14 26.99
N LEU A 181 14.87 -16.60 26.98
CA LEU A 181 14.50 -15.41 27.74
C LEU A 181 14.41 -15.70 29.25
N GLU A 182 13.88 -16.87 29.61
CA GLU A 182 13.82 -17.32 31.01
C GLU A 182 15.24 -17.57 31.57
N LYS A 183 16.15 -18.13 30.76
CA LYS A 183 17.57 -18.26 31.14
C LYS A 183 18.28 -16.92 31.29
N MET A 184 18.07 -15.94 30.40
CA MET A 184 18.68 -14.61 30.54
C MET A 184 18.19 -13.87 31.78
N VAL A 185 16.89 -13.95 32.10
CA VAL A 185 16.33 -13.31 33.30
C VAL A 185 16.84 -13.97 34.58
N ASN A 186 16.95 -15.30 34.61
CA ASN A 186 17.50 -16.01 35.77
C ASN A 186 19.01 -15.75 35.97
N ASP A 187 19.78 -15.68 34.88
CA ASP A 187 21.23 -15.43 34.95
C ASP A 187 21.54 -14.01 35.41
N HIS A 188 20.83 -13.01 34.85
CA HIS A 188 20.92 -11.62 35.32
C HIS A 188 20.43 -11.46 36.76
N GLY A 189 19.38 -12.19 37.16
CA GLY A 189 18.90 -12.20 38.54
C GLY A 189 20.01 -12.67 39.50
N LYS A 190 20.64 -13.82 39.21
CA LYS A 190 21.73 -14.36 40.03
C LYS A 190 22.96 -13.46 40.10
N SER A 191 23.36 -12.83 39.00
CA SER A 191 24.52 -11.93 38.99
C SER A 191 24.30 -10.69 39.86
N VAL A 192 23.08 -10.14 39.86
CA VAL A 192 22.73 -8.98 40.67
C VAL A 192 22.77 -9.37 42.16
N ILE A 193 22.10 -10.46 42.55
CA ILE A 193 22.03 -10.90 43.95
C ILE A 193 23.44 -11.14 44.52
N ASN A 194 24.29 -11.87 43.80
CA ASN A 194 25.67 -12.13 44.21
C ASN A 194 26.50 -10.83 44.34
N GLY A 195 26.22 -9.81 43.53
CA GLY A 195 26.88 -8.50 43.63
C GLY A 195 26.52 -7.76 44.92
N TRP A 196 25.25 -7.80 45.33
CA TRP A 196 24.81 -7.20 46.60
C TRP A 196 25.45 -7.91 47.82
N ASP A 197 25.58 -9.23 47.77
CA ASP A 197 26.17 -10.01 48.87
C ASP A 197 27.68 -9.73 49.06
N ILE A 198 28.40 -9.54 47.95
CA ILE A 198 29.83 -9.16 47.96
C ILE A 198 29.98 -7.73 48.50
N GLU A 199 29.13 -6.80 48.08
CA GLU A 199 29.19 -5.41 48.55
C GLU A 199 28.81 -5.27 50.03
N GLN A 200 27.90 -6.10 50.55
CA GLN A 200 27.61 -6.13 51.99
C GLN A 200 28.76 -6.72 52.82
N THR A 201 29.40 -7.79 52.35
CA THR A 201 30.57 -8.37 53.05
C THR A 201 31.80 -7.46 53.03
N GLU A 202 31.98 -6.65 51.99
CA GLU A 202 33.04 -5.63 51.95
C GLU A 202 32.74 -4.45 52.88
N ASN A 203 31.48 -3.99 52.92
CA ASN A 203 31.05 -2.92 53.84
C ASN A 203 31.10 -3.31 55.32
N GLU A 204 30.91 -4.59 55.67
CA GLU A 204 31.12 -5.09 57.04
C GLU A 204 32.61 -5.16 57.43
N LYS A 205 33.50 -5.49 56.49
CA LYS A 205 34.95 -5.51 56.74
C LYS A 205 35.55 -4.11 56.94
N ILE A 206 34.96 -3.09 56.32
CA ILE A 206 35.41 -1.69 56.47
C ILE A 206 34.98 -1.10 57.82
N LYS A 207 33.96 -1.68 58.48
CA LYS A 207 33.42 -1.19 59.76
C LYS A 207 34.05 -1.83 61.01
N ASN A 208 34.87 -2.86 60.87
CA ASN A 208 35.62 -3.53 61.94
C ASN A 208 37.11 -3.23 61.85
#